data_AF-A0A934SK64-F1
#
_entry.id   AF-A0A934SK64-F1
#
_cell.length_a   1.000
_cell.length_b   1.000
_cell.length_c   1.000
_cell.angle_alpha   90.00
_cell.angle_beta   90.00
_cell.angle_gamma   90.00
#
_symmetry.space_group_name_H-M   'P 1'
#
loop_
_entity.id
_entity.type
_entity.pdbx_description
1 polymer ?
#
loop_
_entity_poly.entity_id
_entity_poly.type
_entity_poly.pdbx_seq_one_letter_code
_entity_poly.pdbx_strand_id
1 'polypeptide(L)'
;MSSQLALKLDAVVRQVPGVVTLFAASPALVQSVRALTAGETSLIEVGSDDSGLMITVSVGVDADAQAPVTARLVSDAVRAAVDGPAEIHVRVSRVTSA
;
A
#
# COMPACT_ATOMS: atom_id res chain seq x y z
N MET A 1 -7.95 10.20 -11.52
CA MET A 1 -6.46 10.26 -11.48
C MET A 1 -5.90 9.45 -10.31
N SER A 2 -6.49 9.52 -9.11
CA SER A 2 -6.05 8.73 -7.94
C SER A 2 -6.03 7.21 -8.17
N SER A 3 -7.01 6.65 -8.88
CA SER A 3 -7.11 5.19 -9.13
C SER A 3 -5.94 4.61 -9.94
N GLN A 4 -5.52 5.29 -11.02
CA GLN A 4 -4.40 4.82 -11.85
C GLN A 4 -3.06 4.94 -11.10
N LEU A 5 -2.88 6.00 -10.32
CA LEU A 5 -1.71 6.14 -9.46
C LEU A 5 -1.68 5.05 -8.39
N ALA A 6 -2.81 4.75 -7.78
CA ALA A 6 -2.92 3.70 -6.76
C ALA A 6 -2.56 2.30 -7.33
N LEU A 7 -3.06 1.96 -8.52
CA LEU A 7 -2.66 0.72 -9.22
C LEU A 7 -1.16 0.66 -9.58
N LYS A 8 -0.58 1.79 -9.99
CA LYS A 8 0.87 1.88 -10.23
C LYS A 8 1.65 1.64 -8.93
N LEU A 9 1.20 2.23 -7.82
CA LEU A 9 1.82 2.05 -6.52
C LEU A 9 1.69 0.61 -6.01
N ASP A 10 0.57 -0.07 -6.28
CA ASP A 10 0.40 -1.49 -5.95
C ASP A 10 1.50 -2.33 -6.62
N ALA A 11 1.77 -2.08 -7.91
CA ALA A 11 2.82 -2.77 -8.65
C ALA A 11 4.22 -2.47 -8.09
N VAL A 12 4.51 -1.22 -7.72
CA VAL A 12 5.79 -0.81 -7.13
C VAL A 12 6.01 -1.48 -5.77
N VAL A 13 5.01 -1.47 -4.89
CA VAL A 13 5.16 -2.01 -3.53
C VAL A 13 5.31 -3.54 -3.55
N ARG A 14 4.69 -4.25 -4.50
CA ARG A 14 4.90 -5.70 -4.70
C ARG A 14 6.33 -6.08 -5.05
N GLN A 15 7.12 -5.15 -5.60
CA GLN A 15 8.52 -5.40 -5.96
C GLN A 15 9.49 -5.14 -4.79
N VAL A 16 9.01 -4.62 -3.67
CA VAL A 16 9.85 -4.31 -2.51
C VAL A 16 10.27 -5.60 -1.80
N PRO A 17 11.57 -5.84 -1.60
CA PRO A 17 12.04 -7.01 -0.87
C PRO A 17 11.44 -7.09 0.54
N GLY A 18 10.95 -8.28 0.90
CA GLY A 18 10.34 -8.55 2.20
C GLY A 18 8.83 -8.26 2.28
N VAL A 19 8.22 -7.69 1.23
CA VAL A 19 6.76 -7.64 1.10
C VAL A 19 6.26 -8.98 0.56
N VAL A 20 5.45 -9.67 1.36
CA VAL A 20 4.86 -10.97 1.01
C VAL A 20 3.46 -10.78 0.42
N THR A 21 2.71 -9.80 0.91
CA THR A 21 1.37 -9.48 0.41
C THR A 21 1.02 -8.02 0.64
N LEU A 22 0.05 -7.51 -0.12
CA LEU A 22 -0.58 -6.20 0.10
C LEU A 22 -1.98 -6.42 0.69
N PHE A 23 -2.35 -5.57 1.63
CA PHE A 23 -3.69 -5.52 2.19
C PHE A 23 -4.36 -4.21 1.80
N ALA A 24 -5.69 -4.22 1.68
CA ALA A 24 -6.44 -3.01 1.45
C ALA A 24 -6.24 -2.04 2.63
N ALA A 25 -5.96 -0.77 2.33
CA ALA A 25 -5.76 0.28 3.34
C ALA A 25 -7.00 0.53 4.23
N SER A 26 -8.21 0.28 3.69
CA SER A 26 -9.48 0.41 4.41
C SER A 26 -10.20 -0.95 4.57
N PRO A 27 -10.46 -1.41 5.81
CA PRO A 27 -11.26 -2.61 6.08
C PRO A 27 -12.70 -2.51 5.53
N ALA A 28 -13.25 -1.30 5.44
CA ALA A 28 -14.60 -1.06 4.92
C ALA A 28 -14.68 -1.36 3.41
N LEU A 29 -13.63 -1.04 2.65
CA LEU A 29 -13.54 -1.38 1.22
C LEU A 29 -13.50 -2.90 1.00
N VAL A 30 -12.86 -3.67 1.90
CA VAL A 30 -12.79 -5.14 1.77
C VAL A 30 -14.18 -5.78 1.85
N GLN A 31 -15.06 -5.28 2.72
CA GLN A 31 -16.42 -5.82 2.85
C GLN A 31 -17.34 -5.40 1.69
N SER A 32 -17.21 -4.16 1.22
CA SER A 32 -18.03 -3.66 0.10
C SER A 32 -17.58 -4.17 -1.28
N VAL A 33 -16.28 -4.38 -1.49
CA VAL A 33 -15.73 -4.84 -2.78
C VAL A 33 -15.95 -6.34 -3.01
N ARG A 34 -15.92 -7.17 -1.97
CA ARG A 34 -16.33 -8.59 -2.08
C ARG A 34 -17.77 -8.77 -2.56
N ALA A 35 -18.62 -7.75 -2.39
CA ALA A 35 -20.03 -7.82 -2.72
C ALA A 35 -20.36 -7.33 -4.15
N LEU A 36 -19.46 -6.64 -4.87
CA LEU A 36 -19.90 -5.84 -6.02
C LEU A 36 -19.26 -6.10 -7.40
N THR A 37 -17.95 -6.22 -7.62
CA THR A 37 -17.50 -6.05 -9.03
C THR A 37 -16.16 -6.66 -9.44
N ALA A 38 -16.17 -7.18 -10.67
CA ALA A 38 -15.07 -7.64 -11.51
C ALA A 38 -14.22 -6.48 -12.09
N GLY A 39 -13.58 -5.68 -11.24
CA GLY A 39 -12.64 -4.63 -11.65
C GLY A 39 -11.36 -4.62 -10.82
N GLU A 40 -10.23 -4.28 -11.44
CA GLU A 40 -8.93 -4.11 -10.78
C GLU A 40 -9.05 -3.03 -9.68
N THR A 41 -9.10 -3.48 -8.43
CA THR A 41 -9.24 -2.62 -7.26
C THR A 41 -7.87 -2.47 -6.62
N SER A 42 -7.39 -1.23 -6.52
CA SER A 42 -6.15 -0.91 -5.82
C SER A 42 -6.27 -1.21 -4.33
N LEU A 43 -5.23 -1.78 -3.75
CA LEU A 43 -5.13 -2.04 -2.31
C LEU A 43 -4.55 -0.84 -1.55
N ILE A 44 -3.73 -0.03 -2.22
CA ILE A 44 -3.23 1.25 -1.73
C ILE A 44 -4.29 2.34 -1.86
N GLU A 45 -4.40 3.17 -0.83
CA GLU A 45 -5.27 4.34 -0.81
C GLU A 45 -4.45 5.60 -1.06
N VAL A 46 -4.92 6.43 -2.00
CA VAL A 46 -4.30 7.71 -2.36
C VAL A 46 -5.36 8.80 -2.24
N GLY A 47 -5.19 9.66 -1.25
CA GLY A 47 -5.90 10.92 -1.07
C GLY A 47 -5.04 12.12 -1.43
N SER A 48 -5.63 13.30 -1.42
CA SER A 48 -4.94 14.57 -1.58
C SER A 48 -5.60 15.63 -0.71
N ASP A 49 -4.80 16.46 -0.07
CA ASP A 49 -5.24 17.66 0.66
C ASP A 49 -4.45 18.89 0.20
N ASP A 50 -4.62 20.03 0.88
CA ASP A 50 -3.91 21.28 0.58
C ASP A 50 -2.39 21.19 0.79
N SER A 51 -1.91 20.15 1.49
CA SER A 51 -0.49 19.93 1.82
C SER A 51 0.19 18.94 0.87
N GLY A 52 -0.56 18.11 0.15
CA GLY A 52 -0.04 17.18 -0.86
C GLY A 52 -0.82 15.88 -0.96
N LEU A 53 -0.15 14.82 -1.44
CA LEU A 53 -0.74 13.49 -1.50
C LEU A 53 -0.71 12.81 -0.13
N MET A 54 -1.80 12.18 0.29
CA MET A 54 -1.83 11.28 1.44
C MET A 54 -1.90 9.84 0.95
N ILE A 55 -0.91 9.02 1.26
CA ILE A 55 -0.80 7.65 0.75
C ILE A 55 -0.74 6.67 1.91
N THR A 56 -1.70 5.74 1.96
CA THR A 56 -1.73 4.67 2.97
C THR A 56 -1.46 3.33 2.31
N VAL A 57 -0.45 2.64 2.82
CA VAL A 57 0.00 1.33 2.33
C VAL A 57 -0.04 0.33 3.47
N SER A 58 -0.71 -0.80 3.28
CA SER A 58 -0.70 -1.91 4.25
C SER A 58 -0.03 -3.12 3.62
N VAL A 59 1.07 -3.60 4.23
CA VAL A 59 1.84 -4.75 3.72
C VAL A 59 1.91 -5.87 4.75
N GLY A 60 1.90 -7.09 4.25
CA GLY A 60 2.25 -8.30 4.99
C GLY A 60 3.72 -8.65 4.78
N VAL A 61 4.40 -9.03 5.86
CA VAL A 61 5.80 -9.49 5.86
C VAL A 61 5.90 -10.82 6.61
N ASP A 62 6.93 -11.61 6.31
CA ASP A 62 7.19 -12.86 7.05
C ASP A 62 7.40 -12.60 8.55
N ALA A 63 7.15 -13.62 9.38
CA ALA A 63 7.27 -13.52 10.83
C ALA A 63 8.66 -13.05 11.30
N ASP A 64 9.72 -13.50 10.61
CA ASP A 64 11.11 -13.19 10.93
C ASP A 64 11.63 -11.91 10.25
N ALA A 65 10.80 -11.26 9.43
CA ALA A 65 11.20 -10.07 8.70
C ALA A 65 11.38 -8.85 9.61
N GLN A 66 12.35 -8.00 9.26
CA GLN A 66 12.60 -6.73 9.93
C GLN A 66 11.56 -5.68 9.49
N ALA A 67 10.39 -5.67 10.13
CA ALA A 67 9.27 -4.79 9.80
C ALA A 67 9.63 -3.30 9.63
N PRO A 68 10.50 -2.68 10.47
CA PRO A 68 10.89 -1.27 10.26
C PRO A 68 11.72 -1.06 8.99
N VAL A 69 12.56 -2.03 8.62
CA VAL A 69 13.36 -1.97 7.38
C VAL A 69 12.43 -2.07 6.18
N THR A 70 11.48 -3.02 6.19
CA THR A 70 10.51 -3.15 5.10
C THR A 70 9.63 -1.91 4.99
N ALA A 71 9.15 -1.34 6.11
CA ALA A 71 8.35 -0.11 6.09
C ALA A 71 9.11 1.06 5.45
N ARG A 72 10.40 1.21 5.76
CA ARG A 72 11.26 2.21 5.14
C ARG A 72 11.42 1.98 3.64
N LEU A 73 11.75 0.76 3.22
CA LEU A 73 11.91 0.43 1.80
C LEU A 73 10.63 0.67 1.00
N VAL A 74 9.47 0.33 1.57
CA VAL A 74 8.15 0.62 0.96
C VAL A 74 7.94 2.13 0.85
N SER A 75 8.23 2.89 1.90
CA SER A 75 8.09 4.35 1.88
C SER A 75 9.00 5.01 0.83
N ASP A 76 10.25 4.57 0.73
CA ASP A 76 11.23 5.07 -0.25
C ASP A 76 10.77 4.75 -1.69
N ALA A 77 10.28 3.53 -1.93
CA ALA A 77 9.77 3.11 -3.24
C ALA A 77 8.52 3.91 -3.67
N VAL A 78 7.59 4.14 -2.74
CA VAL A 78 6.38 4.94 -3.00
C VAL A 78 6.76 6.40 -3.24
N ARG A 79 7.67 6.96 -2.44
CA ARG A 79 8.17 8.34 -2.62
C ARG A 79 8.77 8.53 -4.01
N ALA A 80 9.58 7.58 -4.48
CA ALA A 80 10.23 7.66 -5.79
C ALA A 80 9.23 7.56 -6.96
N ALA A 81 8.03 7.04 -6.72
CA ALA A 81 7.01 6.81 -7.74
C ALA A 81 6.00 7.97 -7.88
N VAL A 82 6.04 8.94 -6.98
CA VAL A 82 5.12 10.08 -6.92
C VAL A 82 5.85 11.41 -7.09
N ASP A 83 5.20 12.35 -7.78
CA ASP A 83 5.71 13.70 -7.97
C ASP A 83 5.14 14.63 -6.88
N GLY A 84 6.02 15.37 -6.22
CA GLY A 84 5.65 16.41 -5.25
C GLY A 84 5.54 15.96 -3.79
N PRO A 85 5.03 16.84 -2.91
CA PRO A 85 4.85 16.54 -1.50
C PRO A 85 3.84 15.40 -1.31
N ALA A 86 4.22 14.46 -0.45
CA ALA A 86 3.33 13.38 -0.06
C ALA A 86 3.59 13.00 1.39
N GLU A 87 2.57 12.59 2.11
CA GLU A 87 2.65 11.94 3.40
C GLU A 87 2.40 10.44 3.18
N ILE A 88 3.32 9.59 3.64
CA ILE A 88 3.28 8.15 3.37
C ILE A 88 3.16 7.40 4.69
N HIS A 89 2.04 6.72 4.89
CA HIS A 89 1.77 5.90 6.06
C HIS A 89 1.87 4.43 5.69
N VAL A 90 2.85 3.73 6.27
CA VAL A 90 3.06 2.30 6.03
C VAL A 90 2.65 1.51 7.26
N ARG A 91 1.67 0.63 7.10
CA ARG A 91 1.24 -0.35 8.10
C ARG A 91 1.86 -1.70 7.75
N VAL A 92 2.56 -2.30 8.71
CA VAL A 92 3.20 -3.60 8.51
C VAL A 92 2.54 -4.62 9.43
N SER A 93 2.02 -5.68 8.84
CA SER A 93 1.47 -6.83 9.55
C SER A 93 2.38 -8.04 9.33
N ARG A 94 2.68 -8.79 10.38
CA ARG A 94 3.33 -10.10 10.21
C ARG A 94 2.29 -11.12 9.78
N VAL A 95 2.59 -11.87 8.72
CA VAL A 95 1.78 -13.00 8.29
C VAL A 95 2.43 -14.29 8.78
N THR A 96 1.65 -15.12 9.46
CA THR A 96 2.05 -16.48 9.82
C THR A 96 1.43 -17.42 8.80
N SER A 97 2.24 -18.04 7.96
CA SER A 97 1.85 -19.26 7.24
C SER A 97 1.61 -20.34 8.30
N ALA A 98 0.35 -20.81 8.40
CA ALA A 98 0.02 -22.01 9.14
C ALA A 98 0.36 -23.25 8.31
#